data_AF-A0A7C9EBV2-F1
#
_entry.id   AF-A0A7C9EBV2-F1
#
_cell.length_a   1.000
_cell.length_b   1.000
_cell.length_c   1.000
_cell.angle_alpha   90.00
_cell.angle_beta   90.00
_cell.angle_gamma   90.00
#
_symmetry.space_group_name_H-M   'P 1'
#
loop_
_entity.id
_entity.type
_entity.pdbx_description
1 polymer ?
#
loop_
_entity_poly.entity_id
_entity_poly.type
_entity_poly.pdbx_seq_one_letter_code
_entity_poly.pdbx_strand_id
1 'polypeptide(L)'
;VSSVFPAITFHTLPPVPLLLGNPSNYSNREQIAFEIVRNNNTNLRKFLQSQSLSCLMSAVILDFFCYSALEITKSLNLPTYFYFSTNASALALFLNFPEFDKIASDSFR
;
A
#
# COMPACT_ATOMS: atom_id res chain seq x y z
N VAL A 1 5.53 19.59 -11.76
CA VAL A 1 4.35 18.72 -11.50
C VAL A 1 3.30 19.44 -10.66
N SER A 2 3.63 19.96 -9.47
CA SER A 2 2.69 20.71 -8.61
C SER A 2 2.00 21.91 -9.31
N SER A 3 2.69 22.63 -10.20
CA SER A 3 2.14 23.82 -10.88
C SER A 3 1.05 23.56 -11.93
N VAL A 4 0.77 22.29 -12.30
CA VAL A 4 -0.16 21.96 -13.39
C VAL A 4 -1.55 21.56 -12.88
N PHE A 5 -1.65 21.13 -11.60
CA PHE A 5 -2.90 20.68 -10.99
C PHE A 5 -3.03 21.21 -9.56
N PRO A 6 -3.68 22.37 -9.34
CA PRO A 6 -3.75 23.00 -8.01
C PRO A 6 -4.52 22.18 -6.97
N ALA A 7 -5.33 21.20 -7.40
CA ALA A 7 -6.05 20.29 -6.52
C ALA A 7 -5.20 19.10 -6.02
N ILE A 8 -3.98 18.91 -6.52
CA ILE A 8 -3.14 17.76 -6.19
C ILE A 8 -1.88 18.23 -5.45
N THR A 9 -1.75 17.84 -4.19
CA THR A 9 -0.54 18.06 -3.39
C THR A 9 0.21 16.74 -3.21
N PHE A 10 1.52 16.75 -3.44
CA PHE A 10 2.37 15.58 -3.27
C PHE A 10 3.14 15.66 -1.96
N HIS A 11 3.13 14.58 -1.19
CA HIS A 11 3.90 14.44 0.04
C HIS A 11 4.79 13.20 -0.05
N THR A 12 6.08 13.39 0.22
CA THR A 12 7.05 12.30 0.24
C THR A 12 7.23 11.82 1.67
N LEU A 13 6.99 10.53 1.93
CA LEU A 13 7.30 9.95 3.22
C LEU A 13 8.82 9.70 3.36
N PRO A 14 9.37 9.71 4.58
CA PRO A 14 10.79 9.45 4.80
C PRO A 14 11.22 8.06 4.27
N PRO A 15 12.47 7.91 3.83
CA PRO A 15 13.02 6.60 3.49
C PRO A 15 13.03 5.68 4.72
N VAL A 16 12.87 4.38 4.46
CA VAL A 16 12.90 3.33 5.49
C VAL A 16 14.00 2.33 5.14
N PRO A 17 14.72 1.79 6.14
CA PRO A 17 15.75 0.80 5.89
C PRO A 17 15.14 -0.49 5.35
N LEU A 18 15.90 -1.15 4.48
CA LEU A 18 15.62 -2.50 4.02
C LEU A 18 16.23 -3.51 5.00
N LEU A 19 15.52 -4.59 5.30
CA LEU A 19 15.95 -5.67 6.19
C LEU A 19 17.24 -6.33 5.70
N LEU A 20 17.39 -6.51 4.38
CA LEU A 20 18.63 -7.06 3.79
C LEU A 20 19.62 -5.98 3.35
N GLY A 21 19.35 -4.71 3.66
CA GLY A 21 20.21 -3.56 3.36
C GLY A 21 20.23 -3.17 1.88
N ASN A 22 20.78 -4.02 1.02
CA ASN A 22 20.92 -3.76 -0.42
C ASN A 22 19.78 -4.42 -1.22
N PRO A 23 19.09 -3.69 -2.13
CA PRO A 23 18.11 -4.28 -3.05
C PRO A 23 18.57 -5.53 -3.80
N SER A 24 19.86 -5.65 -4.13
CA SER A 24 20.43 -6.81 -4.81
C SER A 24 20.42 -8.10 -3.97
N ASN A 25 20.18 -8.00 -2.67
CA ASN A 25 20.10 -9.16 -1.76
C ASN A 25 18.71 -9.83 -1.78
N TYR A 26 17.73 -9.22 -2.45
CA TYR A 26 16.38 -9.77 -2.58
C TYR A 26 16.24 -10.57 -3.87
N SER A 27 15.48 -11.66 -3.81
CA SER A 27 15.25 -12.52 -4.99
C SER A 27 14.25 -11.91 -5.99
N ASN A 28 13.34 -11.06 -5.53
CA ASN A 28 12.34 -10.41 -6.38
C ASN A 28 12.03 -8.98 -5.91
N ARG A 29 11.51 -8.15 -6.81
CA ARG A 29 11.29 -6.71 -6.54
C ARG A 29 10.04 -6.47 -5.71
N GLU A 30 9.09 -7.39 -5.76
CA GLU A 30 7.82 -7.36 -5.07
C GLU A 30 8.05 -7.43 -3.55
N GLN A 31 8.98 -8.28 -3.09
CA GLN A 31 9.41 -8.33 -1.68
C GLN A 31 9.90 -6.96 -1.21
N ILE A 32 10.75 -6.29 -1.98
CA ILE A 32 11.26 -4.96 -1.64
C ILE A 32 10.10 -3.96 -1.54
N ALA A 33 9.19 -3.96 -2.52
CA ALA A 33 8.04 -3.04 -2.53
C ALA A 33 7.14 -3.25 -1.31
N PHE A 34 6.74 -4.48 -1.01
CA PHE A 34 5.91 -4.80 0.15
C PHE A 34 6.58 -4.47 1.47
N GLU A 35 7.89 -4.69 1.56
CA GLU A 35 8.67 -4.35 2.74
C GLU A 35 8.72 -2.84 2.95
N ILE A 36 9.02 -2.06 1.91
CA ILE A 36 9.02 -0.59 1.98
C ILE A 36 7.65 -0.09 2.46
N VAL A 37 6.57 -0.54 1.83
CA VAL A 37 5.21 -0.12 2.19
C VAL A 37 4.90 -0.45 3.66
N ARG A 38 5.20 -1.68 4.10
CA ARG A 38 4.98 -2.11 5.48
C ARG A 38 5.84 -1.32 6.48
N ASN A 39 7.11 -1.09 6.18
CA ASN A 39 8.01 -0.36 7.06
C ASN A 39 7.62 1.13 7.15
N ASN A 40 6.98 1.67 6.10
CA ASN A 40 6.53 3.06 6.08
C ASN A 40 5.20 3.30 6.82
N ASN A 41 4.47 2.26 7.23
CA ASN A 41 3.19 2.36 7.92
C ASN A 41 3.21 3.33 9.12
N THR A 42 4.27 3.34 9.92
CA THR A 42 4.42 4.27 11.06
C THR A 42 4.51 5.73 10.61
N ASN A 43 5.23 6.00 9.53
CA ASN A 43 5.34 7.35 8.96
C ASN A 43 4.03 7.79 8.32
N LEU A 44 3.35 6.89 7.60
CA LEU A 44 2.02 7.14 7.05
C LEU A 44 1.01 7.48 8.15
N ARG A 45 0.99 6.73 9.26
CA ARG A 45 0.13 7.02 10.42
C ARG A 45 0.37 8.44 10.95
N LYS A 46 1.62 8.80 11.19
CA LYS A 46 1.99 10.15 11.68
C LYS A 46 1.56 11.25 10.70
N PHE A 47 1.73 11.00 9.40
CA PHE A 47 1.31 11.92 8.36
C PHE A 47 -0.21 12.12 8.34
N LEU A 48 -0.99 11.03 8.32
CA LEU A 48 -2.46 11.12 8.31
C LEU A 48 -2.99 11.81 9.58
N GLN A 49 -2.39 11.52 10.74
CA GLN A 49 -2.73 12.20 11.98
C GLN A 49 -2.44 13.70 11.91
N SER A 50 -1.28 14.12 11.41
CA SER A 50 -0.98 15.55 11.28
C SER A 50 -1.90 16.25 10.29
N GLN A 51 -2.24 15.61 9.17
CA GLN A 51 -3.17 16.16 8.18
C GLN A 51 -4.58 16.30 8.73
N SER A 52 -5.05 15.33 9.52
CA SER A 52 -6.39 15.38 10.15
C SER A 52 -6.59 16.58 11.08
N LEU A 53 -5.51 17.20 11.56
CA LEU A 53 -5.57 18.43 12.35
C LEU A 53 -5.73 19.70 11.49
N SER A 54 -5.31 19.64 10.23
CA SER A 54 -5.28 20.79 9.31
C SER A 54 -6.41 20.77 8.27
N CYS A 55 -6.96 19.61 7.94
CA CYS A 55 -7.99 19.48 6.92
C CYS A 55 -8.97 18.35 7.21
N LEU A 56 -10.19 18.49 6.69
CA LEU A 56 -11.21 17.43 6.74
C LEU A 56 -10.90 16.38 5.66
N MET A 57 -10.40 15.23 6.08
CA MET A 57 -10.14 14.09 5.19
C MET A 57 -11.44 13.30 4.95
N SER A 58 -11.92 13.26 3.70
CA SER A 58 -13.17 12.56 3.37
C SER A 58 -13.00 11.05 3.17
N ALA A 59 -11.86 10.63 2.61
CA ALA A 59 -11.54 9.23 2.36
C ALA A 59 -10.03 9.05 2.11
N VAL A 60 -9.58 7.80 2.13
CA VAL A 60 -8.25 7.38 1.67
C VAL A 60 -8.42 6.35 0.57
N ILE A 61 -7.66 6.52 -0.51
CA ILE A 61 -7.56 5.54 -1.60
C ILE A 61 -6.18 4.89 -1.49
N LEU A 62 -6.16 3.59 -1.26
CA LEU A 62 -4.94 2.78 -1.20
C LEU A 62 -4.80 1.98 -2.50
N ASP A 63 -3.57 1.82 -2.99
CA ASP A 63 -3.32 0.74 -3.95
C ASP A 63 -3.59 -0.62 -3.26
N PHE A 64 -4.09 -1.60 -4.01
CA PHE A 64 -4.40 -2.95 -3.52
C PHE A 64 -3.22 -3.60 -2.79
N PHE A 65 -1.99 -3.38 -3.26
CA PHE A 65 -0.78 -3.93 -2.65
C PHE A 65 -0.36 -3.17 -1.38
N CYS A 66 -0.95 -2.01 -1.12
CA CYS A 66 -0.79 -1.24 0.12
C CYS A 66 -1.78 -1.62 1.22
N TYR A 67 -2.36 -2.82 1.15
CA TYR A 67 -3.32 -3.34 2.13
C TYR A 67 -2.83 -3.27 3.58
N SER A 68 -1.51 -3.36 3.83
CA SER A 68 -0.93 -3.24 5.17
C SER A 68 -1.26 -1.92 5.88
N ALA A 69 -1.65 -0.87 5.14
CA ALA A 69 -2.05 0.41 5.68
C ALA A 69 -3.53 0.47 6.11
N LEU A 70 -4.36 -0.54 5.79
CA LEU A 70 -5.79 -0.54 6.07
C LEU A 70 -6.11 -0.38 7.56
N GLU A 71 -5.37 -1.05 8.43
CA GLU A 71 -5.59 -0.96 9.87
C GLU A 71 -5.23 0.43 10.42
N ILE A 72 -4.32 1.15 9.75
CA ILE A 72 -4.03 2.54 10.09
C ILE A 72 -5.23 3.41 9.76
N THR A 73 -5.72 3.35 8.52
CA THR A 73 -6.82 4.23 8.07
C THR A 73 -8.11 3.93 8.82
N LYS A 74 -8.40 2.65 9.11
CA LYS A 74 -9.50 2.25 10.00
C LYS A 74 -9.36 2.83 11.40
N SER A 75 -8.17 2.77 12.00
CA SER A 75 -7.95 3.33 13.35
C SER A 75 -8.14 4.84 13.44
N LEU A 76 -8.11 5.53 12.29
CA LEU A 76 -8.37 6.97 12.16
C LEU A 76 -9.81 7.28 11.71
N ASN A 77 -10.69 6.26 11.63
CA ASN A 77 -12.06 6.37 11.14
C ASN A 77 -12.17 6.96 9.72
N LEU A 78 -11.17 6.70 8.86
CA LEU A 78 -11.17 7.19 7.49
C LEU A 78 -11.84 6.15 6.56
N PRO A 79 -12.89 6.52 5.81
CA PRO A 79 -13.42 5.69 4.74
C PRO A 79 -12.28 5.30 3.79
N THR A 80 -12.08 3.99 3.58
CA THR A 80 -10.93 3.48 2.82
C THR A 80 -11.42 2.73 1.59
N TYR A 81 -10.90 3.09 0.43
CA TYR A 81 -11.15 2.45 -0.85
C TYR A 81 -9.85 1.88 -1.41
N PHE A 82 -9.98 0.81 -2.19
CA PHE A 82 -8.85 0.21 -2.89
C PHE A 82 -8.90 0.50 -4.38
N TYR A 83 -7.78 0.97 -4.91
CA TYR A 83 -7.50 1.03 -6.33
C TYR A 83 -6.69 -0.19 -6.73
N PHE A 84 -7.16 -0.93 -7.73
CA PHE A 84 -6.43 -2.03 -8.33
C PHE A 84 -5.96 -1.58 -9.71
N SER A 85 -4.65 -1.43 -9.88
CA SER A 85 -4.03 -0.79 -11.04
C SER A 85 -4.02 -1.64 -12.32
N THR A 86 -4.51 -2.88 -12.26
CA THR A 86 -4.62 -3.80 -13.39
C THR A 86 -6.07 -4.20 -13.64
N ASN A 87 -6.32 -5.28 -14.38
CA ASN A 87 -7.64 -5.65 -14.89
C ASN A 87 -8.47 -6.53 -13.94
N ALA A 88 -9.76 -6.62 -14.21
CA ALA A 88 -10.70 -7.42 -13.40
C ALA A 88 -10.36 -8.92 -13.34
N SER A 89 -9.78 -9.51 -14.40
CA SER A 89 -9.37 -10.92 -14.37
C SER A 89 -8.21 -11.17 -13.41
N ALA A 90 -7.22 -10.30 -13.38
CA ALA A 90 -6.13 -10.37 -12.41
C ALA A 90 -6.65 -10.14 -10.98
N LEU A 91 -7.61 -9.21 -10.80
CA LEU A 91 -8.23 -9.00 -9.49
C LEU A 91 -8.95 -10.27 -9.03
N ALA A 92 -9.75 -10.88 -9.90
CA ALA A 92 -10.44 -12.13 -9.62
C ALA A 92 -9.45 -13.24 -9.23
N LEU A 93 -8.30 -13.32 -9.90
CA LEU A 93 -7.23 -14.24 -9.53
C LEU A 93 -6.74 -13.99 -8.09
N PHE A 94 -6.35 -12.76 -7.73
CA PHE A 94 -5.89 -12.43 -6.37
C PHE A 94 -6.95 -12.70 -5.29
N LEU A 95 -8.22 -12.37 -5.57
CA LEU A 95 -9.31 -12.58 -4.62
C LEU A 95 -9.60 -14.08 -4.37
N ASN A 96 -9.30 -14.93 -5.35
CA ASN A 96 -9.51 -16.38 -5.27
C ASN A 96 -8.22 -17.17 -4.98
N PHE A 97 -7.10 -16.49 -4.68
CA PHE A 97 -5.84 -17.15 -4.33
C PHE A 97 -5.96 -18.27 -3.29
N PRO A 98 -6.69 -18.09 -2.17
CA PRO A 98 -6.84 -19.17 -1.18
C PRO A 98 -7.56 -20.41 -1.73
N GLU A 99 -8.39 -20.27 -2.76
CA GLU A 99 -9.07 -21.40 -3.38
C GLU A 99 -8.16 -22.10 -4.39
N PHE A 100 -7.43 -21.32 -5.19
CA PHE A 100 -6.42 -21.89 -6.11
C PHE A 100 -5.32 -22.63 -5.36
N ASP A 101 -4.88 -22.13 -4.20
CA ASP A 101 -3.84 -22.77 -3.37
C ASP A 101 -4.27 -24.17 -2.86
N LYS A 102 -5.57 -24.40 -2.62
CA LYS A 102 -6.08 -25.72 -2.22
C LYS A 102 -6.06 -26.75 -3.35
N ILE A 103 -6.18 -26.29 -4.59
CA ILE A 103 -6.34 -27.14 -5.77
C ILE A 103 -4.98 -27.40 -6.44
N ALA A 104 -4.02 -26.50 -6.26
CA ALA A 104 -2.69 -26.67 -6.78
C ALA A 104 -1.95 -27.81 -6.07
N SER A 105 -1.28 -28.67 -6.87
CA SER A 105 -0.43 -29.75 -6.38
C SER A 105 0.92 -29.25 -5.85
N ASP A 106 1.31 -28.04 -6.24
CA ASP A 106 2.53 -27.34 -5.82
C ASP A 106 2.16 -25.98 -5.23
N SER A 107 3.00 -25.46 -4.32
CA SER A 107 2.74 -24.15 -3.74
C SER A 107 2.95 -23.04 -4.77
N PHE A 108 2.08 -22.03 -4.79
CA PHE A 108 2.24 -20.80 -5.60
C PHE A 108 3.39 -19.87 -5.12
N ARG A 109 4.33 -20.36 -4.29
CA ARG A 109 5.44 -19.58 -3.71
C ARG A 109 6.62 -19.41 -4.67
#